data_AF-A0A418MC40-F1
#
_entry.id   AF-A0A418MC40-F1
#
_cell.length_a   1.000
_cell.length_b   1.000
_cell.length_c   1.000
_cell.angle_alpha   90.00
_cell.angle_beta   90.00
_cell.angle_gamma   90.00
#
_symmetry.space_group_name_H-M   'P 1'
#
loop_
_entity.id
_entity.type
_entity.pdbx_description
1 polymer ?
#
loop_
_entity_poly.entity_id
_entity_poly.type
_entity_poly.pdbx_seq_one_letter_code
_entity_poly.pdbx_strand_id
1 'polypeptide(L)'
;MSVRLRPRWAVFGQVGFSSAWYANYLLRQLEKRRPDQAQSYQYLRANLQSVAGFGFGGRWQPGHWRLSIWMQTLNYRVDGTASELVNNLAPDEAERINERVDDYRNRFPVVGNFYDETWLQPAANLSQLGLSFGRAFSVPRVNRLKLALDLGVLATVDVNSRVRSEGSGLIGRFIANQITPTVTERLRKRFDGLLVPAGSLTLSYRFQ
;
A
#
# COMPACT_ATOMS: atom_id res chain seq x y z
N MET A 1 21.02 -27.49 -35.41
CA MET A 1 21.04 -26.01 -35.30
C MET A 1 20.99 -25.62 -33.82
N SER A 2 22.06 -25.07 -33.24
CA SER A 2 22.02 -24.53 -31.87
C SER A 2 21.75 -23.03 -31.91
N VAL A 3 20.54 -22.62 -31.54
CA VAL A 3 20.20 -21.21 -31.36
C VAL A 3 20.89 -20.75 -30.07
N ARG A 4 22.03 -20.06 -30.20
CA ARG A 4 22.66 -19.37 -29.06
C ARG A 4 21.77 -18.20 -28.64
N LEU A 5 20.79 -18.47 -27.78
CA LEU A 5 20.15 -17.43 -26.98
C LEU A 5 21.26 -16.84 -26.09
N ARG A 6 21.68 -15.59 -26.35
CA ARG A 6 22.51 -14.84 -25.40
C ARG A 6 21.57 -14.17 -24.41
N PRO A 7 21.36 -14.76 -23.21
CA PRO A 7 20.56 -14.10 -22.20
C PRO A 7 21.19 -12.74 -21.85
N ARG A 8 20.35 -11.71 -21.75
CA ARG A 8 20.76 -10.40 -21.24
C ARG A 8 20.09 -10.19 -19.90
N TRP A 9 20.91 -9.97 -18.88
CA TRP A 9 20.45 -9.45 -17.59
C TRP A 9 20.40 -7.93 -17.68
N ALA A 10 19.34 -7.34 -17.15
CA ALA A 10 19.18 -5.91 -17.00
C ALA A 10 18.66 -5.59 -15.60
N VAL A 11 19.14 -4.51 -15.01
CA VAL A 11 18.56 -3.92 -13.80
C VAL A 11 17.67 -2.76 -14.23
N PHE A 12 16.57 -2.55 -13.53
CA PHE A 12 15.68 -1.44 -13.77
C PHE A 12 15.21 -0.80 -12.46
N GLY A 13 14.95 0.51 -12.51
CA GLY A 13 14.19 1.24 -11.50
C GLY A 13 12.79 1.56 -12.04
N GLN A 14 11.82 1.65 -11.14
CA GLN A 14 10.46 2.07 -11.46
C GLN A 14 10.00 3.10 -10.42
N VAL A 15 9.33 4.13 -10.91
CA VAL A 15 8.54 5.05 -10.10
C VAL A 15 7.11 4.92 -10.61
N GLY A 16 6.18 4.65 -9.72
CA GLY A 16 4.81 4.35 -10.11
C GLY A 16 3.83 4.92 -9.11
N PHE A 17 2.63 5.23 -9.58
CA PHE A 17 1.50 5.58 -8.73
C PHE A 17 0.55 4.39 -8.74
N SER A 18 0.09 3.97 -7.57
CA SER A 18 -1.00 2.99 -7.52
C SER A 18 -2.30 3.70 -7.88
N SER A 19 -3.12 3.11 -8.75
CA SER A 19 -4.43 3.68 -9.07
C SER A 19 -5.41 3.39 -7.94
N ALA A 20 -6.40 4.26 -7.74
CA ALA A 20 -7.50 4.01 -6.81
C ALA A 20 -8.24 2.69 -7.14
N TRP A 21 -8.27 2.31 -8.41
CA TRP A 21 -8.80 1.01 -8.86
C TRP A 21 -7.97 -0.16 -8.33
N TYR A 22 -6.64 -0.11 -8.45
CA TYR A 22 -5.75 -1.18 -7.97
C TYR A 22 -5.81 -1.29 -6.44
N ALA A 23 -5.76 -0.16 -5.73
CA ALA A 23 -5.95 -0.13 -4.28
C ALA A 23 -7.29 -0.77 -3.84
N ASN A 24 -8.38 -0.45 -4.53
CA ASN A 24 -9.69 -1.07 -4.29
C ASN A 24 -9.69 -2.58 -4.57
N TYR A 25 -9.05 -3.02 -5.65
CA TYR A 25 -8.92 -4.45 -5.96
C TYR A 25 -8.17 -5.19 -4.85
N LEU A 26 -7.04 -4.64 -4.38
CA LEU A 26 -6.26 -5.20 -3.27
C LEU A 26 -7.12 -5.34 -2.00
N LEU A 27 -7.81 -4.27 -1.61
CA LEU A 27 -8.66 -4.26 -0.42
C LEU A 27 -9.84 -5.24 -0.53
N ARG A 28 -10.42 -5.42 -1.72
CA ARG A 28 -11.45 -6.46 -1.95
C ARG A 28 -10.91 -7.88 -1.80
N GLN A 29 -9.68 -8.14 -2.25
CA GLN A 29 -9.07 -9.47 -2.08
C GLN A 29 -8.79 -9.74 -0.59
N LEU A 30 -8.38 -8.72 0.16
CA LEU A 30 -8.18 -8.81 1.61
C LEU A 30 -9.51 -9.02 2.35
N GLU A 31 -10.56 -8.28 2.00
CA GLU A 31 -11.92 -8.42 2.53
C GLU A 31 -12.46 -9.85 2.39
N LYS A 32 -12.28 -10.47 1.21
CA LYS A 32 -12.68 -11.86 0.96
C LYS A 32 -11.96 -12.89 1.84
N ARG A 33 -10.70 -12.62 2.21
CA ARG A 33 -9.90 -13.53 3.05
C ARG A 33 -10.16 -13.35 4.54
N ARG A 34 -10.60 -12.17 4.97
CA ARG A 34 -10.85 -11.81 6.36
C ARG A 34 -12.21 -11.10 6.49
N PRO A 35 -13.32 -11.86 6.37
CA PRO A 35 -14.67 -11.29 6.43
C PRO A 35 -15.00 -10.69 7.80
N ASP A 36 -14.32 -11.14 8.86
CA ASP A 36 -14.33 -10.57 10.21
C ASP A 36 -13.89 -9.09 10.25
N GLN A 37 -13.23 -8.61 9.19
CA GLN A 37 -12.65 -7.27 9.10
C GLN A 37 -13.30 -6.44 7.97
N ALA A 38 -14.47 -6.87 7.47
CA ALA A 38 -15.13 -6.25 6.33
C ALA A 38 -15.38 -4.75 6.52
N GLN A 39 -15.80 -4.32 7.72
CA GLN A 39 -16.00 -2.90 8.04
C GLN A 39 -14.72 -2.08 7.84
N SER A 40 -13.58 -2.55 8.37
CA SER A 40 -12.30 -1.87 8.19
C SER A 40 -11.91 -1.78 6.71
N TYR A 41 -12.12 -2.85 5.93
CA TYR A 41 -11.81 -2.81 4.50
C TYR A 41 -12.74 -1.88 3.70
N GLN A 42 -14.02 -1.80 4.08
CA GLN A 42 -14.95 -0.83 3.48
C GLN A 42 -14.54 0.61 3.77
N TYR A 43 -14.16 0.89 5.02
CA TYR A 43 -13.64 2.20 5.41
C TYR A 43 -12.34 2.56 4.67
N LEU A 44 -11.39 1.62 4.60
CA LEU A 44 -10.17 1.81 3.81
C LEU A 44 -10.52 2.07 2.34
N ARG A 45 -11.41 1.31 1.71
CA ARG A 45 -11.77 1.53 0.30
C ARG A 45 -12.35 2.92 0.01
N ALA A 46 -13.04 3.51 0.98
CA ALA A 46 -13.60 4.85 0.87
C ALA A 46 -12.56 5.97 1.10
N ASN A 47 -11.56 5.73 1.98
CA ASN A 47 -10.67 6.79 2.49
C ASN A 47 -9.18 6.59 2.17
N LEU A 48 -8.81 5.46 1.54
CA LEU A 48 -7.42 5.17 1.18
C LEU A 48 -6.98 6.08 0.05
N GLN A 49 -6.03 6.96 0.36
CA GLN A 49 -5.30 7.72 -0.61
C GLN A 49 -4.11 6.90 -1.07
N SER A 50 -4.04 6.71 -2.38
CA SER A 50 -2.91 6.04 -3.02
C SER A 50 -1.80 7.05 -3.29
N VAL A 51 -0.60 6.76 -2.82
CA VAL A 51 0.58 7.62 -3.00
C VAL A 51 1.63 6.88 -3.84
N ALA A 52 2.49 7.66 -4.49
CA ALA A 52 3.60 7.17 -5.29
C ALA A 52 4.45 6.13 -4.55
N GLY A 53 4.98 5.20 -5.31
CA GLY A 53 5.93 4.21 -4.87
C GLY A 53 7.15 4.18 -5.77
N PHE A 54 8.22 3.61 -5.22
CA PHE A 54 9.44 3.34 -5.93
C PHE A 54 9.69 1.83 -5.91
N GLY A 55 10.38 1.33 -6.93
CA GLY A 55 10.80 -0.05 -6.98
C GLY A 55 12.03 -0.23 -7.84
N PHE A 56 12.63 -1.40 -7.70
CA PHE A 56 13.80 -1.80 -8.46
C PHE A 56 13.77 -3.30 -8.67
N GLY A 57 14.41 -3.77 -9.74
CA GLY A 57 14.39 -5.18 -10.07
C GLY A 57 15.44 -5.61 -11.06
N GLY A 58 15.58 -6.92 -11.14
CA GLY A 58 16.36 -7.61 -12.15
C GLY A 58 15.45 -8.23 -13.19
N ARG A 59 15.86 -8.19 -14.45
CA ARG A 59 15.18 -8.81 -15.57
C ARG A 59 16.15 -9.67 -16.36
N TRP A 60 15.72 -10.89 -16.61
CA TRP A 60 16.35 -11.81 -17.54
C TRP A 60 15.55 -11.85 -18.83
N GLN A 61 16.19 -11.56 -19.97
CA GLN A 61 15.51 -11.51 -21.27
C GLN A 61 16.18 -12.44 -22.31
N PRO A 62 15.78 -13.72 -22.38
CA PRO A 62 16.13 -14.59 -23.49
C PRO A 62 15.26 -14.30 -24.72
N GLY A 63 15.83 -13.63 -25.72
CA GLY A 63 15.12 -13.27 -26.95
C GLY A 63 13.94 -12.32 -26.70
N HIS A 64 12.72 -12.79 -26.95
CA HIS A 64 11.49 -12.03 -26.70
C HIS A 64 10.86 -12.29 -25.34
N TRP A 65 11.29 -13.33 -24.62
CA TRP A 65 10.74 -13.66 -23.32
C TRP A 65 11.41 -12.86 -22.22
N ARG A 66 10.67 -12.59 -21.15
CA ARG A 66 11.11 -11.81 -20.00
C ARG A 66 10.74 -12.56 -18.74
N LEU A 67 11.70 -12.69 -17.84
CA LEU A 67 11.49 -13.08 -16.45
C LEU A 67 12.00 -11.94 -15.59
N SER A 68 11.17 -11.40 -14.71
CA SER A 68 11.56 -10.29 -13.83
C SER A 68 11.29 -10.65 -12.38
N ILE A 69 12.21 -10.24 -11.52
CA ILE A 69 12.03 -10.15 -10.07
C ILE A 69 12.21 -8.69 -9.69
N TRP A 70 11.30 -8.14 -8.89
CA TRP A 70 11.40 -6.76 -8.45
C TRP A 70 10.85 -6.58 -7.06
N MET A 71 11.32 -5.54 -6.38
CA MET A 71 10.79 -5.07 -5.13
C MET A 71 10.18 -3.69 -5.36
N GLN A 72 9.05 -3.42 -4.75
CA GLN A 72 8.43 -2.09 -4.76
C GLN A 72 7.91 -1.73 -3.38
N THR A 73 7.99 -0.46 -3.03
CA THR A 73 7.36 0.10 -1.84
C THR A 73 6.24 1.01 -2.27
N LEU A 74 5.01 0.71 -1.84
CA LEU A 74 3.82 1.53 -2.04
C LEU A 74 3.44 2.20 -0.73
N ASN A 75 3.15 3.50 -0.77
CA ASN A 75 2.70 4.23 0.40
C ASN A 75 1.18 4.48 0.30
N TYR A 76 0.44 4.03 1.30
CA TYR A 76 -0.98 4.27 1.43
C TYR A 76 -1.22 5.14 2.63
N ARG A 77 -2.03 6.19 2.46
CA ARG A 77 -2.43 7.10 3.53
C ARG A 77 -3.94 7.01 3.73
N VAL A 78 -4.38 7.10 4.96
CA VAL A 78 -5.80 7.26 5.30
C VAL A 78 -5.86 8.48 6.20
N ASP A 79 -6.65 9.47 5.82
CA ASP A 79 -6.85 10.66 6.65
C ASP A 79 -8.19 10.50 7.37
N GLY A 80 -8.24 10.86 8.65
CA GLY A 80 -9.45 10.82 9.44
C GLY A 80 -9.24 11.35 10.85
N THR A 81 -10.32 11.58 11.56
CA THR A 81 -10.26 11.94 12.98
C THR A 81 -9.84 10.74 13.83
N ALA A 82 -9.35 10.99 15.04
CA ALA A 82 -8.93 9.91 15.93
C ALA A 82 -10.09 8.94 16.24
N SER A 83 -11.29 9.47 16.47
CA SER A 83 -12.50 8.67 16.69
C SER A 83 -12.88 7.82 15.47
N GLU A 84 -12.88 8.40 14.27
CA GLU A 84 -13.18 7.65 13.03
C GLU A 84 -12.19 6.51 12.78
N LEU A 85 -10.89 6.75 12.99
CA LEU A 85 -9.87 5.75 12.75
C LEU A 85 -9.98 4.58 13.74
N VAL A 86 -10.25 4.85 15.02
CA VAL A 86 -10.45 3.82 16.04
C VAL A 86 -11.70 3.00 15.73
N ASN A 87 -12.83 3.66 15.52
CA ASN A 87 -14.12 3.00 15.33
C ASN A 87 -14.15 2.13 14.06
N ASN A 88 -13.37 2.47 13.03
CA ASN A 88 -13.39 1.74 11.77
C ASN A 88 -12.20 0.77 11.59
N LEU A 89 -11.01 1.09 12.09
CA LEU A 89 -9.83 0.21 11.94
C LEU A 89 -9.68 -0.78 13.09
N ALA A 90 -10.17 -0.45 14.29
CA ALA A 90 -10.04 -1.22 15.51
C ALA A 90 -11.39 -1.37 16.26
N PRO A 91 -12.47 -1.84 15.60
CA PRO A 91 -13.81 -1.86 16.20
C PRO A 91 -13.89 -2.68 17.50
N ASP A 92 -13.04 -3.69 17.64
CA ASP A 92 -12.93 -4.54 18.84
C ASP A 92 -12.26 -3.85 20.05
N GLU A 93 -11.43 -2.84 19.81
CA GLU A 93 -10.84 -2.00 20.87
C GLU A 93 -11.57 -0.66 21.03
N ALA A 94 -12.42 -0.31 20.06
CA ALA A 94 -13.09 0.98 20.00
C ALA A 94 -13.95 1.24 21.23
N GLU A 95 -14.74 0.25 21.68
CA GLU A 95 -15.57 0.38 22.88
C GLU A 95 -14.74 0.75 24.11
N ARG A 96 -13.67 0.00 24.38
CA ARG A 96 -12.76 0.26 25.51
C ARG A 96 -12.04 1.62 25.40
N ILE A 97 -11.64 2.01 24.19
CA ILE A 97 -10.98 3.30 23.96
C ILE A 97 -11.99 4.44 24.16
N ASN A 98 -13.20 4.30 23.63
CA ASN A 98 -14.26 5.29 23.77
C ASN A 98 -14.70 5.45 25.23
N GLU A 99 -14.89 4.36 25.98
CA GLU A 99 -15.17 4.41 27.42
C GLU A 99 -14.10 5.19 28.19
N ARG A 100 -12.82 4.93 27.89
CA ARG A 100 -11.71 5.64 28.51
C ARG A 100 -11.69 7.13 28.13
N VAL A 101 -12.00 7.45 26.87
CA VAL A 101 -12.11 8.84 26.41
C VAL A 101 -13.29 9.54 27.09
N ASP A 102 -14.42 8.87 27.29
CA ASP A 102 -15.59 9.41 27.98
C ASP A 102 -15.33 9.65 29.47
N ASP A 103 -14.59 8.75 30.14
CA ASP A 103 -14.08 8.99 31.50
C ASP A 103 -13.21 10.26 31.57
N TYR A 104 -12.35 10.46 30.57
CA TYR A 104 -11.57 11.70 30.47
C TYR A 104 -12.44 12.90 30.09
N ARG A 105 -13.48 12.74 29.28
CA ARG A 105 -14.42 13.80 28.89
C ARG A 105 -15.17 14.34 30.11
N ASN A 106 -15.59 13.46 31.01
CA ASN A 106 -16.26 13.81 32.25
C ASN A 106 -15.33 14.57 33.23
N ARG A 107 -14.02 14.30 33.19
CA ARG A 107 -13.02 14.96 34.05
C ARG A 107 -12.40 16.20 33.41
N PHE A 108 -12.28 16.21 32.10
CA PHE A 108 -11.64 17.24 31.27
C PHE A 108 -12.38 17.34 29.92
N PRO A 109 -13.45 18.14 29.81
CA PRO A 109 -14.31 18.20 28.61
C PRO A 109 -13.55 18.49 27.30
N VAL A 110 -12.44 19.23 27.42
CA VAL A 110 -11.52 19.56 26.32
C VAL A 110 -10.93 18.31 25.65
N VAL A 111 -10.71 17.22 26.39
CA VAL A 111 -10.15 15.95 25.87
C VAL A 111 -11.09 15.27 24.89
N GLY A 112 -12.41 15.30 25.15
CA GLY A 112 -13.41 14.72 24.25
C GLY A 112 -13.45 15.45 22.90
N ASN A 113 -13.46 16.79 22.93
CA ASN A 113 -13.43 17.59 21.70
C ASN A 113 -12.15 17.32 20.89
N PHE A 114 -10.99 17.15 21.56
CA PHE A 114 -9.76 16.79 20.85
C PHE A 114 -9.80 15.38 20.23
N TYR A 115 -10.44 14.40 20.85
CA TYR A 115 -10.57 13.06 20.25
C TYR A 115 -11.44 13.08 18.98
N ASP A 116 -12.50 13.90 19.01
CA ASP A 116 -13.43 14.03 17.89
C ASP A 116 -12.89 14.94 16.77
N GLU A 117 -12.05 15.93 17.08
CA GLU A 117 -11.58 16.96 16.13
C GLU A 117 -10.13 16.78 15.65
N THR A 118 -9.30 16.00 16.34
CA THR A 118 -7.88 15.83 15.96
C THR A 118 -7.76 14.99 14.71
N TRP A 119 -7.29 15.62 13.63
CA TRP A 119 -6.96 14.94 12.38
C TRP A 119 -5.65 14.17 12.49
N LEU A 120 -5.72 12.90 12.11
CA LEU A 120 -4.60 12.00 12.00
C LEU A 120 -4.45 11.52 10.56
N GLN A 121 -3.20 11.29 10.18
CA GLN A 121 -2.77 10.82 8.87
C GLN A 121 -1.94 9.54 9.03
N PRO A 122 -2.55 8.42 9.43
CA PRO A 122 -1.89 7.13 9.35
C PRO A 122 -1.47 6.80 7.91
N ALA A 123 -0.25 6.29 7.78
CA ALA A 123 0.33 5.85 6.52
C ALA A 123 0.95 4.46 6.66
N ALA A 124 0.65 3.56 5.74
CA ALA A 124 1.24 2.24 5.61
C ALA A 124 2.09 2.15 4.34
N ASN A 125 3.37 1.86 4.52
CA ASN A 125 4.32 1.55 3.48
C ASN A 125 4.38 0.02 3.29
N LEU A 126 3.86 -0.45 2.17
CA LEU A 126 3.86 -1.86 1.79
C LEU A 126 5.08 -2.13 0.91
N SER A 127 6.01 -2.93 1.41
CA SER A 127 7.07 -3.51 0.60
C SER A 127 6.57 -4.81 -0.01
N GLN A 128 6.63 -4.90 -1.33
CA GLN A 128 6.13 -6.02 -2.11
C GLN A 128 7.24 -6.60 -2.99
N LEU A 129 7.36 -7.92 -2.99
CA LEU A 129 8.20 -8.69 -3.90
C LEU A 129 7.34 -9.20 -5.06
N GLY A 130 7.76 -8.87 -6.27
CA GLY A 130 7.10 -9.26 -7.50
C GLY A 130 7.91 -10.28 -8.29
N LEU A 131 7.20 -11.24 -8.88
CA LEU A 131 7.72 -12.15 -9.88
C LEU A 131 6.82 -12.09 -11.10
N SER A 132 7.38 -11.99 -12.30
CA SER A 132 6.61 -11.91 -13.54
C SER A 132 7.30 -12.62 -14.67
N PHE A 133 6.48 -13.17 -15.55
CA PHE A 133 6.89 -13.70 -16.83
C PHE A 133 6.10 -13.02 -17.95
N GLY A 134 6.76 -12.75 -19.06
CA GLY A 134 6.14 -11.98 -20.13
C GLY A 134 6.90 -11.98 -21.43
N ARG A 135 6.41 -11.18 -22.37
CA ARG A 135 6.94 -11.11 -23.72
C ARG A 135 7.10 -9.67 -24.18
N ALA A 136 8.23 -9.41 -24.84
CA ALA A 136 8.55 -8.16 -25.51
C ALA A 136 8.31 -8.25 -27.01
N PHE A 137 7.67 -7.21 -27.53
CA PHE A 137 7.33 -6.98 -28.92
C PHE A 137 8.11 -5.77 -29.40
N SER A 138 8.77 -5.91 -30.55
CA SER A 138 9.37 -4.76 -31.23
C SER A 138 8.25 -3.93 -31.83
N VAL A 139 8.29 -2.61 -31.63
CA VAL A 139 7.31 -1.74 -32.29
C VAL A 139 7.72 -1.54 -33.75
N PRO A 140 6.84 -1.88 -34.72
CA PRO A 140 7.15 -1.73 -36.13
C PRO A 140 7.60 -0.30 -36.44
N ARG A 141 8.61 -0.16 -37.31
CA ARG A 141 9.15 1.14 -37.79
C ARG A 141 9.90 1.99 -36.74
N VAL A 142 9.96 1.57 -35.47
CA VAL A 142 10.71 2.27 -34.42
C VAL A 142 11.65 1.29 -33.69
N ASN A 143 12.83 1.04 -34.28
CA ASN A 143 13.81 0.06 -33.77
C ASN A 143 14.33 0.35 -32.34
N ARG A 144 14.08 1.56 -31.82
CA ARG A 144 14.48 1.97 -30.47
C ARG A 144 13.43 1.67 -29.41
N LEU A 145 12.20 1.32 -29.80
CA LEU A 145 11.05 1.21 -28.91
C LEU A 145 10.54 -0.24 -28.83
N LYS A 146 10.30 -0.71 -27.61
CA LYS A 146 9.77 -2.04 -27.33
C LYS A 146 8.60 -1.95 -26.37
N LEU A 147 7.53 -2.66 -26.70
CA LEU A 147 6.40 -2.88 -25.81
C LEU A 147 6.59 -4.24 -25.14
N ALA A 148 6.28 -4.39 -23.87
CA ALA A 148 6.25 -5.69 -23.22
C ALA A 148 5.04 -5.84 -22.32
N LEU A 149 4.48 -7.04 -22.33
CA LEU A 149 3.42 -7.44 -21.43
C LEU A 149 3.98 -8.51 -20.49
N ASP A 150 3.98 -8.22 -19.20
CA ASP A 150 4.40 -9.16 -18.16
C ASP A 150 3.22 -9.47 -17.23
N LEU A 151 3.01 -10.75 -16.91
CA LEU A 151 2.03 -11.23 -15.95
C LEU A 151 2.76 -11.91 -14.80
N GLY A 152 2.25 -11.77 -13.58
CA GLY A 152 2.99 -12.17 -12.41
C GLY A 152 2.17 -12.17 -11.14
N VAL A 153 2.90 -12.23 -10.03
CA VAL A 153 2.38 -12.18 -8.67
C VAL A 153 3.19 -11.19 -7.85
N LEU A 154 2.52 -10.50 -6.94
CA LEU A 154 3.09 -9.60 -5.95
C LEU A 154 2.77 -10.17 -4.57
N ALA A 155 3.80 -10.48 -3.80
CA ALA A 155 3.71 -10.87 -2.41
C ALA A 155 4.11 -9.69 -1.52
N THR A 156 3.30 -9.36 -0.53
CA THR A 156 3.68 -8.39 0.49
C THR A 156 4.65 -9.06 1.45
N VAL A 157 5.84 -8.48 1.58
CA VAL A 157 6.94 -9.04 2.37
C VAL A 157 7.16 -8.27 3.67
N ASP A 158 6.82 -6.99 3.68
CA ASP A 158 6.88 -6.16 4.88
C ASP A 158 5.87 -5.02 4.80
N VAL A 159 5.38 -4.60 5.96
CA VAL A 159 4.44 -3.49 6.11
C VAL A 159 4.90 -2.63 7.27
N ASN A 160 5.39 -1.44 6.94
CA ASN A 160 5.74 -0.42 7.93
C ASN A 160 4.62 0.60 8.02
N SER A 161 4.16 0.91 9.22
CA SER A 161 3.08 1.87 9.43
C SER A 161 3.54 3.00 10.34
N ARG A 162 3.03 4.21 10.14
CA ARG A 162 3.32 5.40 10.94
C ARG A 162 2.10 6.31 10.98
N VAL A 163 1.94 7.10 12.04
CA VAL A 163 0.89 8.12 12.11
C VAL A 163 1.53 9.49 12.20
N ARG A 164 1.02 10.44 11.41
CA ARG A 164 1.27 11.87 11.59
C ARG A 164 0.01 12.53 12.13
N SER A 165 0.14 13.51 13.02
CA SER A 165 -0.97 14.35 13.47
C SER A 165 -0.76 15.76 12.93
N GLU A 166 -1.80 16.34 12.35
CA GLU A 166 -1.80 17.75 11.96
C GLU A 166 -2.57 18.58 13.00
N GLY A 167 -2.02 19.73 13.38
CA GLY A 167 -2.75 20.74 14.16
C GLY A 167 -2.94 20.50 15.67
N SER A 168 -2.33 19.49 16.28
CA SER A 168 -2.61 19.19 17.70
C SER A 168 -1.70 19.93 18.69
N GLY A 169 -2.32 20.70 19.60
CA GLY A 169 -1.71 21.17 20.84
C GLY A 169 -1.30 20.01 21.76
N LEU A 170 -0.70 20.31 22.92
CA LEU A 170 -0.15 19.28 23.84
C LEU A 170 -1.14 18.14 24.18
N ILE A 171 -2.42 18.46 24.37
CA ILE A 171 -3.47 17.48 24.68
C ILE A 171 -3.80 16.60 23.47
N GLY A 172 -3.96 17.17 22.28
CA GLY A 172 -4.19 16.40 21.06
C GLY A 172 -3.01 15.47 20.72
N ARG A 173 -1.76 15.89 20.99
CA ARG A 173 -0.58 15.03 20.85
C ARG A 173 -0.57 13.87 21.84
N PHE A 174 -0.99 14.12 23.08
CA PHE A 174 -1.11 13.06 24.09
C PHE A 174 -2.13 12.00 23.67
N ILE A 175 -3.32 12.41 23.23
CA ILE A 175 -4.37 11.51 22.74
C ILE A 175 -3.90 10.76 21.49
N ALA A 176 -3.32 11.47 20.52
CA ALA A 176 -2.74 10.85 19.33
C ALA A 176 -1.70 9.78 19.68
N ASN A 177 -0.83 10.02 20.67
CA ASN A 177 0.17 9.05 21.11
C ASN A 177 -0.43 7.80 21.76
N GLN A 178 -1.57 7.91 22.45
CA GLN A 178 -2.24 6.75 23.05
C GLN A 178 -2.87 5.83 22.00
N ILE A 179 -3.38 6.41 20.91
CA ILE A 179 -4.16 5.70 19.90
C ILE A 179 -3.30 5.25 18.71
N THR A 180 -2.21 5.99 18.44
CA THR A 180 -1.27 5.71 17.34
C THR A 180 -0.80 4.26 17.31
N PRO A 181 -0.39 3.61 18.42
CA PRO A 181 0.04 2.22 18.40
C PRO A 181 -1.05 1.28 17.86
N THR A 182 -2.27 1.38 18.37
CA THR A 182 -3.41 0.55 17.94
C THR A 182 -3.71 0.79 16.46
N VAL A 183 -3.84 2.05 16.01
CA VAL A 183 -4.14 2.38 14.61
C VAL A 183 -3.02 1.90 13.68
N THR A 184 -1.76 2.08 14.07
CA THR A 184 -0.58 1.66 13.31
C THR A 184 -0.55 0.14 13.14
N GLU A 185 -0.75 -0.60 14.23
CA GLU A 185 -0.74 -2.06 14.24
C GLU A 185 -1.90 -2.63 13.43
N ARG A 186 -3.10 -2.09 13.62
CA ARG A 186 -4.30 -2.54 12.91
C ARG A 186 -4.17 -2.28 11.42
N LEU A 187 -3.72 -1.09 11.03
CA LEU A 187 -3.45 -0.76 9.63
C LEU A 187 -2.39 -1.69 9.03
N ARG A 188 -1.29 -1.96 9.76
CA ARG A 188 -0.26 -2.92 9.34
C ARG A 188 -0.86 -4.31 9.09
N LYS A 189 -1.60 -4.83 10.06
CA LYS A 189 -2.25 -6.15 9.99
C LYS A 189 -3.24 -6.27 8.82
N ARG A 190 -3.87 -5.17 8.38
CA ARG A 190 -4.78 -5.18 7.21
C ARG A 190 -4.08 -5.45 5.89
N PHE A 191 -2.80 -5.11 5.76
CA PHE A 191 -2.04 -5.28 4.52
C PHE A 191 -1.08 -6.48 4.54
N ASP A 192 -0.93 -7.13 5.68
CA ASP A 192 0.03 -8.21 5.88
C ASP A 192 -0.34 -9.50 5.11
N GLY A 193 0.67 -10.22 4.63
CA GLY A 193 0.52 -11.54 3.99
C GLY A 193 -0.24 -11.56 2.66
N LEU A 194 -0.38 -10.42 1.99
CA LEU A 194 -1.15 -10.32 0.75
C LEU A 194 -0.38 -10.84 -0.46
N LEU A 195 -0.99 -11.77 -1.20
CA LEU A 195 -0.52 -12.26 -2.51
C LEU A 195 -1.53 -11.89 -3.58
N VAL A 196 -1.09 -11.21 -4.64
CA VAL A 196 -1.96 -10.57 -5.64
C VAL A 196 -1.46 -10.90 -7.03
N PRO A 197 -2.33 -11.25 -7.99
CA PRO A 197 -1.93 -11.26 -9.40
C PRO A 197 -1.54 -9.85 -9.86
N ALA A 198 -0.48 -9.77 -10.64
CA ALA A 198 0.06 -8.53 -11.17
C ALA A 198 0.13 -8.61 -12.70
N GLY A 199 -0.22 -7.51 -13.37
CA GLY A 199 -0.01 -7.33 -14.80
C GLY A 199 0.69 -6.00 -15.03
N SER A 200 1.70 -6.00 -15.90
CA SER A 200 2.40 -4.77 -16.26
C SER A 200 2.56 -4.66 -17.77
N LEU A 201 2.40 -3.43 -18.26
CA LEU A 201 2.70 -3.05 -19.62
C LEU A 201 3.91 -2.12 -19.57
N THR A 202 5.05 -2.57 -20.10
CA THR A 202 6.28 -1.79 -20.12
C THR A 202 6.52 -1.23 -21.51
N LEU A 203 6.77 0.08 -21.58
CA LEU A 203 7.37 0.71 -22.76
C LEU A 203 8.86 0.93 -22.49
N SER A 204 9.73 0.48 -23.39
CA SER A 204 11.19 0.65 -23.26
C SER A 204 11.74 1.38 -24.47
N TYR A 205 12.58 2.38 -24.22
CA TYR A 205 13.30 3.14 -25.25
C TYR A 205 14.81 3.00 -25.05
N ARG A 206 15.57 2.83 -26.13
CA ARG A 206 17.03 2.76 -26.11
C ARG A 206 17.64 4.08 -26.62
N PHE A 207 18.34 4.79 -25.75
CA PHE A 207 19.20 5.92 -26.11
C PHE A 207 20.52 5.39 -26.71
N GLN A 208 21.05 6.10 -27.72
CA GLN A 208 22.34 5.80 -28.37
C GLN A 208 23.39 6.75 -27.84
#